data_AF-E2AF47-F1
#
_entry.id   AF-E2AF47-F1
#
_cell.length_a   1.000
_cell.length_b   1.000
_cell.length_c   1.000
_cell.angle_alpha   90.00
_cell.angle_beta   90.00
_cell.angle_gamma   90.00
#
_symmetry.space_group_name_H-M   'P 1'
#
loop_
_entity.id
_entity.type
_entity.pdbx_description
1 polymer ?
#
loop_
_entity_poly.entity_id
_entity_poly.type
_entity_poly.pdbx_seq_one_letter_code
_entity_poly.pdbx_strand_id
1 'polypeptide(L)'
;KFEDRWIGRSGIQKWPPRSPDLTPLDFYLWGKLKQQVYNEVPTSKEDMKERIRRACSMIDTNEIRNAIFSITNRFRTCIDAQGHHFEHL
;
A
#
# COMPACT_ATOMS: atom_id res chain seq x y z
N LYS A 1 -16.46 12.21 -7.69
CA LYS A 1 -15.46 11.90 -8.75
C LYS A 1 -14.08 12.07 -8.13
N PHE A 2 -13.13 11.18 -8.42
CA PHE A 2 -11.76 11.25 -7.89
C PHE A 2 -10.81 12.07 -8.78
N GLU A 3 -11.34 12.82 -9.77
CA GLU A 3 -10.59 13.75 -10.64
C GLU A 3 -9.19 13.24 -11.01
N ASP A 4 -8.16 14.08 -10.82
CA ASP A 4 -6.76 13.79 -11.14
C ASP A 4 -6.06 13.00 -10.02
N ARG A 5 -6.82 12.54 -9.02
CA ARG A 5 -6.33 11.80 -7.85
C ARG A 5 -6.52 10.29 -7.97
N TRP A 6 -7.01 9.81 -9.12
CA TRP A 6 -7.19 8.39 -9.39
C TRP A 6 -5.91 7.76 -9.92
N ILE A 7 -5.44 6.70 -9.26
CA ILE A 7 -4.34 5.84 -9.72
C ILE A 7 -4.95 4.57 -10.31
N GLY A 8 -4.80 4.39 -11.63
CA GLY A 8 -5.28 3.18 -12.30
C GLY A 8 -5.13 3.25 -13.81
N ARG A 9 -5.57 2.20 -14.50
CA ARG A 9 -5.37 2.03 -15.95
C ARG A 9 -5.98 3.12 -16.84
N SER A 10 -7.05 3.77 -16.37
CA SER A 10 -7.82 4.76 -17.12
C SER A 10 -7.73 6.18 -16.53
N GLY A 11 -6.70 6.46 -15.72
CA GLY A 11 -6.43 7.81 -15.21
C GLY A 11 -5.72 8.69 -16.24
N ILE A 12 -5.60 9.99 -15.93
CA ILE A 12 -4.81 10.95 -16.72
C ILE A 12 -3.35 10.48 -16.82
N GLN A 13 -2.82 9.98 -15.70
CA GLN A 13 -1.54 9.28 -15.67
C GLN A 13 -1.77 7.78 -15.82
N LYS A 14 -1.23 7.21 -16.91
CA LYS A 14 -1.31 5.77 -17.16
C LYS A 14 -0.45 5.02 -16.15
N TRP A 15 -1.09 4.28 -15.25
CA TRP A 15 -0.38 3.42 -14.31
C TRP A 15 -0.07 2.06 -14.94
N PRO A 16 1.16 1.53 -14.77
CA PRO A 16 1.52 0.22 -15.30
C PRO A 16 0.66 -0.91 -14.69
N PRO A 17 0.32 -1.94 -15.48
CA PRO A 17 -0.40 -3.10 -14.94
C PRO A 17 0.50 -3.91 -14.01
N ARG A 18 -0.10 -4.50 -12.96
CA ARG A 18 0.59 -5.43 -12.03
C ARG A 18 1.79 -4.81 -11.30
N SER A 19 1.67 -3.57 -10.85
CA SER A 19 2.74 -2.85 -10.12
C SER A 19 2.39 -2.54 -8.66
N PRO A 20 2.15 -3.57 -7.80
CA PRO A 20 1.90 -3.35 -6.38
C PRO A 20 3.10 -2.72 -5.67
N ASP A 21 4.31 -2.90 -6.21
CA ASP A 21 5.54 -2.31 -5.66
C ASP A 21 5.61 -0.78 -5.78
N LEU A 22 4.69 -0.16 -6.54
CA LEU A 22 4.66 1.28 -6.79
C LEU A 22 3.54 1.99 -6.00
N THR A 23 2.68 1.25 -5.28
CA THR A 23 1.53 1.79 -4.55
C THR A 23 1.71 1.58 -3.05
N PRO A 24 1.78 2.65 -2.21
CA PRO A 24 1.97 2.51 -0.77
C PRO A 24 0.90 1.70 -0.06
N LEU A 25 -0.30 1.64 -0.64
CA LEU A 25 -1.36 0.77 -0.12
C LEU A 25 -0.95 -0.70 -0.20
N ASP A 26 -0.36 -1.12 -1.32
CA ASP A 26 -0.03 -2.52 -1.59
C ASP A 26 1.30 -2.92 -0.96
N PHE A 27 2.37 -2.15 -1.15
CA PHE A 27 3.68 -2.53 -0.60
C PHE A 27 3.83 -2.29 0.91
N TYR A 28 2.94 -1.51 1.53
CA TYR A 28 3.02 -1.19 2.96
C TYR A 28 1.70 -1.44 3.70
N LEU A 29 0.63 -0.70 3.39
CA LEU A 29 -0.55 -0.65 4.26
C LEU A 29 -1.23 -2.02 4.43
N TRP A 30 -1.51 -2.71 3.33
CA TRP A 30 -2.21 -4.00 3.37
C TRP A 30 -1.40 -5.07 4.09
N GLY A 31 -0.07 -5.09 3.93
CA GLY A 31 0.83 -5.97 4.67
C GLY A 31 0.76 -5.71 6.17
N LYS A 32 0.89 -4.44 6.59
CA LYS A 32 0.84 -4.02 7.99
C LYS A 32 -0.52 -4.35 8.63
N LEU A 33 -1.62 -3.99 7.98
CA LEU A 33 -2.96 -4.26 8.48
C LEU A 33 -3.23 -5.75 8.58
N LYS A 34 -2.81 -6.55 7.60
CA LYS A 34 -2.95 -8.00 7.65
C LYS A 34 -2.22 -8.58 8.86
N GLN A 35 -0.99 -8.14 9.12
CA GLN A 35 -0.22 -8.62 10.27
C GLN A 35 -0.92 -8.29 11.61
N GLN A 36 -1.50 -7.10 11.75
CA GLN A 36 -2.17 -6.71 13.01
C GLN A 36 -3.54 -7.35 13.18
N VAL A 37 -4.36 -7.39 12.13
CA VAL A 37 -5.75 -7.86 12.20
C VAL A 37 -5.82 -9.38 12.37
N TYR A 38 -4.89 -10.12 11.76
CA TYR A 38 -4.84 -11.58 11.81
C TYR A 38 -3.86 -12.14 12.85
N ASN A 39 -3.35 -11.29 13.75
CA ASN A 39 -2.49 -11.75 14.84
C ASN A 39 -3.24 -12.65 15.84
N GLU A 40 -4.56 -12.53 15.88
CA GLU A 40 -5.48 -13.38 16.63
C GLU A 40 -6.44 -14.08 15.65
N VAL A 41 -7.01 -15.22 16.06
CA VAL A 41 -7.98 -15.95 15.25
C VAL A 41 -9.17 -15.03 14.90
N PRO A 42 -9.53 -14.90 13.61
CA PRO A 42 -10.71 -14.15 13.19
C PRO A 42 -11.98 -14.73 13.80
N THR A 43 -12.88 -13.88 14.29
CA THR A 43 -14.12 -14.34 14.95
C THR A 43 -15.37 -13.96 14.16
N SER A 44 -15.92 -12.77 14.37
CA SER A 44 -17.11 -12.24 13.73
C SER A 44 -16.77 -11.10 12.77
N LYS A 45 -17.71 -10.75 11.89
CA LYS A 45 -17.55 -9.62 10.97
C LYS A 45 -17.40 -8.30 11.73
N GLU A 46 -18.09 -8.15 12.84
CA GLU A 46 -18.10 -6.97 13.69
C GLU A 46 -16.76 -6.79 14.40
N ASP A 47 -16.23 -7.88 14.97
CA ASP A 47 -14.89 -7.91 15.58
C ASP A 47 -13.82 -7.60 14.53
N MET A 48 -13.88 -8.21 13.35
CA MET A 48 -12.91 -7.94 12.28
C MET A 48 -12.93 -6.48 11.81
N LYS A 49 -14.10 -5.84 11.72
CA LYS A 49 -14.20 -4.40 11.42
C LYS A 49 -13.53 -3.56 12.52
N GLU A 50 -13.73 -3.92 13.78
CA GLU A 50 -13.14 -3.18 14.90
C GLU A 50 -11.62 -3.35 14.96
N ARG A 51 -11.13 -4.56 14.72
CA ARG A 51 -9.69 -4.83 14.59
C ARG A 51 -9.05 -4.00 13.47
N ILE A 52 -9.72 -3.87 12.32
CA ILE A 52 -9.23 -3.00 11.22
C ILE A 52 -9.16 -1.53 11.68
N ARG A 53 -10.21 -1.01 12.34
CA ARG A 53 -10.21 0.38 12.83
C ARG A 53 -9.09 0.63 13.84
N ARG A 54 -8.94 -0.29 14.80
CA ARG A 54 -7.88 -0.24 15.80
C ARG A 54 -6.50 -0.28 15.15
N ALA A 55 -6.28 -1.21 14.22
CA ALA A 55 -5.02 -1.31 13.49
C ALA A 55 -4.70 -0.02 12.75
N CYS A 56 -5.66 0.57 12.04
CA CYS A 56 -5.50 1.88 11.39
C CYS A 56 -5.12 2.99 12.38
N SER A 57 -5.76 3.05 13.56
CA SER A 57 -5.46 4.07 14.58
C SER A 57 -4.07 3.91 15.22
N MET A 58 -3.49 2.71 15.16
CA MET A 58 -2.18 2.38 15.72
C MET A 58 -1.03 2.63 14.73
N ILE A 59 -1.32 2.92 13.46
CA ILE A 59 -0.29 3.23 12.48
C ILE A 59 0.28 4.62 12.77
N ASP A 60 1.60 4.70 13.00
CA ASP A 60 2.29 5.96 13.17
C ASP A 60 2.27 6.75 11.85
N THR A 61 1.97 8.05 11.95
CA THR A 61 1.96 8.96 10.80
C THR A 61 3.33 9.03 10.11
N ASN A 62 4.42 8.86 10.84
CA ASN A 62 5.78 8.78 10.30
C ASN A 62 5.98 7.53 9.44
N GLU A 63 5.37 6.39 9.78
CA GLU A 63 5.43 5.20 8.91
C GLU A 63 4.73 5.49 7.57
N ILE A 64 3.57 6.15 7.59
CA ILE A 64 2.85 6.54 6.37
C ILE A 64 3.69 7.52 5.53
N ARG A 65 4.30 8.53 6.17
CA ARG A 65 5.19 9.47 5.49
C ARG A 65 6.37 8.75 4.85
N ASN A 66 7.02 7.84 5.57
CA ASN A 66 8.15 7.07 5.04
C ASN A 66 7.73 6.21 3.85
N ALA A 67 6.57 5.54 3.92
CA ALA A 67 6.02 4.80 2.79
C ALA A 67 5.80 5.71 1.56
N ILE A 68 5.21 6.91 1.76
CA ILE A 68 5.02 7.88 0.66
C ILE A 68 6.36 8.37 0.11
N PHE A 69 7.32 8.73 0.96
CA PHE A 69 8.63 9.20 0.52
C PHE A 69 9.43 8.12 -0.22
N SER A 70 9.19 6.84 0.09
CA SER A 70 9.84 5.72 -0.59
C SER A 70 9.40 5.54 -2.06
N ILE A 71 8.26 6.12 -2.47
CA ILE A 71 7.71 5.97 -3.83
C ILE A 71 8.73 6.40 -4.90
N THR A 72 9.43 7.53 -4.68
CA THR A 72 10.42 8.01 -5.65
C THR A 72 11.57 7.01 -5.84
N ASN A 73 12.01 6.37 -4.76
CA ASN A 73 13.05 5.34 -4.83
C ASN A 73 12.55 4.06 -5.50
N ARG A 74 11.29 3.67 -5.24
CA ARG A 74 10.60 2.57 -5.90
C ARG A 74 10.49 2.78 -7.41
N PHE A 75 10.13 3.98 -7.85
CA PHE A 75 10.12 4.31 -9.27
C PHE A 75 11.49 4.20 -9.92
N ARG A 76 12.54 4.73 -9.27
CA ARG A 76 13.91 4.61 -9.77
C ARG A 76 14.33 3.14 -9.89
N THR A 77 14.09 2.36 -8.85
CA THR A 77 14.38 0.91 -8.84
C THR A 77 13.65 0.18 -9.96
N CYS A 78 12.38 0.52 -10.21
CA CYS A 78 11.62 -0.04 -11.33
C CYS A 78 12.22 0.34 -12.70
N ILE A 79 12.67 1.58 -12.87
CA ILE A 79 13.34 2.04 -14.10
C ILE A 79 14.68 1.32 -14.29
N ASP A 80 15.47 1.19 -13.23
CA ASP A 80 16.77 0.49 -13.26
C ASP A 80 16.59 -1.00 -13.58
N ALA A 81 15.51 -1.60 -13.08
CA ALA A 81 15.08 -2.95 -13.42
C ALA A 81 14.39 -3.07 -14.78
N GLN A 82 14.33 -1.99 -15.59
CA GLN A 82 13.66 -1.96 -16.89
C GLN A 82 12.19 -2.42 -16.85
N GLY A 83 11.49 -2.15 -15.75
CA GLY A 83 10.10 -2.56 -15.52
C GLY A 83 9.93 -4.02 -15.08
N HIS A 84 11.00 -4.77 -14.82
CA HIS A 84 10.91 -6.09 -14.19
C HIS A 84 10.58 -5.99 -12.70
N HIS A 85 10.13 -7.12 -12.13
CA HIS A 85 9.92 -7.23 -10.69
C HIS A 85 11.21 -6.98 -9.92
N PHE A 86 11.08 -6.27 -8.82
CA PHE A 86 12.16 -6.00 -7.88
C PHE A 86 11.65 -6.29 -6.47
N GLU A 87 12.55 -6.65 -5.58
CA GLU A 87 12.24 -6.94 -4.19
C GLU A 87 13.12 -6.08 -3.27
N HIS A 88 12.56 -5.72 -2.11
CA HIS A 88 13.25 -5.07 -0.97
C HIS A 88 13.83 -3.66 -1.25
N LEU A 89 13.31 -2.67 -0.51
CA LEU A 89 13.80 -1.28 -0.43
C LEU A 89 13.82 -0.81 1.01
#